data_AF-A0A2E0QCX0-F1
#
_entry.id   AF-A0A2E0QCX0-F1
#
_cell.length_a   1.000
_cell.length_b   1.000
_cell.length_c   1.000
_cell.angle_alpha   90.00
_cell.angle_beta   90.00
_cell.angle_gamma   90.00
#
_symmetry.space_group_name_H-M   'P 1'
#
loop_
_entity.id
_entity.type
_entity.pdbx_description
1 polymer ?
#
loop_
_entity_poly.entity_id
_entity_poly.type
_entity_poly.pdbx_seq_one_letter_code
_entity_poly.pdbx_strand_id
1 'polypeptide(L)'
;MIGQYNKMKSAADFKQELMTLADDIETMHIAIRNDEELDLEGLDDRVDLLCQQIEAAPSDISTEIESEMAQMITALEKLAVTLKSITEGDDE
;
A
#
# COMPACT_ATOMS: atom_id res chain seq x y z
N MET A 1 -17.42 21.86 -19.32
CA MET A 1 -18.10 20.93 -18.39
C MET A 1 -17.06 19.90 -17.98
N ILE A 2 -16.54 19.96 -16.76
CA ILE A 2 -15.65 18.92 -16.22
C ILE A 2 -16.37 18.34 -15.01
N GLY A 3 -17.41 17.56 -15.30
CA GLY A 3 -18.02 16.66 -14.33
C GLY A 3 -17.36 15.30 -14.51
N GLN A 4 -16.07 15.19 -14.17
CA GLN A 4 -15.50 13.87 -14.00
C GLN A 4 -15.99 13.37 -12.66
N TYR A 5 -16.89 12.39 -12.74
CA TYR A 5 -17.46 11.66 -11.63
C TYR A 5 -16.32 11.11 -10.77
N ASN A 6 -15.97 11.83 -9.72
CA ASN A 6 -15.39 11.25 -8.52
C ASN A 6 -16.52 10.42 -7.89
N LYS A 7 -16.86 9.28 -8.50
CA LYS A 7 -17.71 8.28 -7.83
C LYS A 7 -16.88 7.87 -6.61
N MET A 8 -17.33 8.26 -5.43
CA MET A 8 -16.79 7.68 -4.20
C MET A 8 -16.75 6.17 -4.39
N LYS A 9 -15.54 5.61 -4.36
CA LYS A 9 -15.33 4.17 -4.37
C LYS A 9 -16.10 3.58 -3.19
N SER A 10 -16.75 2.44 -3.42
CA SER A 10 -17.43 1.74 -2.34
C SER A 10 -16.42 1.19 -1.34
N ALA A 11 -16.85 0.85 -0.13
CA ALA A 11 -15.98 0.18 0.84
C ALA A 11 -15.38 -1.12 0.29
N ALA A 12 -16.12 -1.85 -0.56
CA ALA A 12 -15.63 -3.05 -1.22
C ALA A 12 -14.49 -2.75 -2.21
N ASP A 13 -14.60 -1.66 -2.98
CA ASP A 13 -13.54 -1.24 -3.90
C ASP A 13 -12.28 -0.84 -3.12
N PHE A 14 -12.44 -0.12 -2.01
CA PHE A 14 -11.33 0.24 -1.11
C PHE A 14 -10.65 -0.99 -0.51
N LYS A 15 -11.42 -1.95 0.00
CA LYS A 15 -10.87 -3.21 0.53
C LYS A 15 -10.05 -3.93 -0.54
N GLN A 16 -10.61 -4.04 -1.75
CA GLN A 16 -9.92 -4.71 -2.85
C GLN A 16 -8.59 -4.03 -3.18
N GLU A 17 -8.57 -2.71 -3.25
CA GLU A 17 -7.35 -1.96 -3.54
C GLU A 17 -6.31 -2.06 -2.42
N LEU A 18 -6.74 -2.00 -1.15
CA LEU A 18 -5.87 -2.20 0.01
C LEU A 18 -5.26 -3.60 0.01
N MET A 19 -6.06 -4.63 -0.28
CA MET A 19 -5.59 -6.01 -0.37
C MET A 19 -4.61 -6.19 -1.53
N THR A 20 -4.90 -5.63 -2.70
CA THR A 20 -3.99 -5.68 -3.85
C THR A 20 -2.68 -4.96 -3.55
N LEU A 21 -2.72 -3.79 -2.91
CA LEU A 21 -1.50 -3.09 -2.52
C LEU A 21 -0.69 -3.88 -1.49
N ALA A 22 -1.35 -4.48 -0.49
CA ALA A 22 -0.66 -5.33 0.50
C ALA A 22 0.02 -6.54 -0.14
N ASP A 23 -0.63 -7.19 -1.11
CA ASP A 23 -0.09 -8.33 -1.87
C ASP A 23 1.10 -7.91 -2.76
N ASP A 24 1.01 -6.77 -3.42
CA ASP A 24 2.12 -6.20 -4.19
C ASP A 24 3.32 -5.92 -3.28
N ILE A 25 3.09 -5.32 -2.10
CA ILE A 25 4.13 -5.04 -1.10
C ILE A 25 4.78 -6.33 -0.59
N GLU A 26 3.99 -7.37 -0.34
CA GLU A 26 4.50 -8.67 0.08
C GLU A 26 5.33 -9.34 -1.03
N THR A 27 4.86 -9.26 -2.28
CA THR A 27 5.60 -9.74 -3.45
C THR A 27 6.95 -9.03 -3.57
N MET A 28 6.97 -7.70 -3.42
CA MET A 28 8.21 -6.93 -3.41
C MET A 28 9.11 -7.32 -2.26
N HIS A 29 8.56 -7.46 -1.05
CA HIS A 29 9.34 -7.89 0.11
C HIS A 29 10.02 -9.26 -0.12
N ILE A 30 9.33 -10.20 -0.76
CA ILE A 30 9.90 -11.52 -1.12
C ILE A 30 11.01 -11.37 -2.17
N ALA A 31 10.76 -10.62 -3.24
CA ALA A 31 11.72 -10.45 -4.33
C ALA A 31 12.99 -9.70 -3.87
N ILE A 32 12.85 -8.64 -3.04
CA ILE A 32 14.01 -7.98 -2.39
C ILE A 32 14.81 -8.99 -1.55
N ARG A 33 14.15 -9.83 -0.77
CA ARG A 33 14.82 -10.85 0.04
C ARG A 33 15.54 -11.91 -0.81
N ASN A 34 15.06 -12.15 -2.02
CA ASN A 34 15.65 -13.08 -2.97
C ASN A 34 16.70 -12.42 -3.90
N ASP A 35 17.03 -11.14 -3.68
CA ASP A 35 17.92 -10.35 -4.54
C ASP A 35 17.44 -10.28 -6.00
N GLU A 36 16.11 -10.27 -6.18
CA GLU A 36 15.46 -10.09 -7.48
C GLU A 36 15.29 -8.60 -7.79
N GLU A 37 15.58 -8.23 -9.04
CA GLU A 37 15.37 -6.87 -9.53
C GLU A 37 13.86 -6.57 -9.59
N LEU A 38 13.44 -5.54 -8.85
CA LEU A 38 12.06 -5.11 -8.79
C LEU A 38 11.90 -3.71 -9.36
N ASP A 39 10.79 -3.54 -10.06
CA ASP A 39 10.30 -2.24 -10.43
C ASP A 39 9.47 -1.67 -9.27
N LEU A 40 10.07 -0.73 -8.54
CA LEU A 40 9.41 0.01 -7.45
C LEU A 40 8.70 1.27 -7.96
N GLU A 41 8.68 1.51 -9.27
CA GLU A 41 8.13 2.73 -9.85
C GLU A 41 6.62 2.82 -9.63
N GLY A 42 6.17 3.92 -9.03
CA GLY A 42 4.76 4.22 -8.80
C GLY A 42 4.13 3.51 -7.60
N LEU A 43 4.90 2.77 -6.79
CA LEU A 43 4.40 2.25 -5.51
C LEU A 43 4.06 3.39 -4.55
N ASP A 44 4.95 4.38 -4.48
CA ASP A 44 4.78 5.59 -3.69
C ASP A 44 3.52 6.36 -4.09
N ASP A 45 3.34 6.61 -5.39
CA ASP A 45 2.15 7.27 -5.94
C ASP A 45 0.85 6.51 -5.58
N ARG A 46 0.88 5.17 -5.63
CA ARG A 46 -0.27 4.32 -5.29
C ARG A 46 -0.59 4.37 -3.80
N VAL A 47 0.42 4.32 -2.93
CA VAL A 47 0.26 4.44 -1.48
C VAL A 47 -0.31 5.83 -1.14
N ASP A 48 0.26 6.90 -1.70
CA ASP A 48 -0.18 8.27 -1.46
C ASP A 48 -1.62 8.51 -1.93
N LEU A 49 -1.99 7.99 -3.10
CA LEU A 49 -3.35 8.08 -3.61
C LEU A 49 -4.34 7.36 -2.70
N LEU A 50 -3.99 6.18 -2.20
CA LEU A 50 -4.85 5.41 -1.30
C LEU A 50 -5.00 6.11 0.06
N CYS A 51 -3.92 6.64 0.63
CA CYS A 51 -3.96 7.44 1.85
C CYS A 51 -4.90 8.66 1.69
N GLN A 52 -4.78 9.41 0.60
CA GLN A 52 -5.68 10.54 0.31
C GLN A 52 -7.14 10.12 0.18
N GLN A 53 -7.41 8.97 -0.44
CA GLN A 53 -8.78 8.49 -0.57
C GLN A 53 -9.37 7.99 0.75
N ILE A 54 -8.56 7.39 1.62
CA ILE A 54 -8.94 6.98 2.99
C ILE A 54 -9.27 8.20 3.83
N GLU A 55 -8.42 9.24 3.79
CA GLU A 55 -8.67 10.49 4.52
C GLU A 55 -9.94 11.20 4.04
N ALA A 56 -10.26 11.07 2.75
CA ALA A 56 -11.47 11.59 2.15
C ALA A 56 -12.71 10.68 2.32
N ALA A 57 -12.54 9.46 2.85
CA ALA A 57 -13.63 8.50 3.00
C ALA A 57 -14.55 8.89 4.17
N PRO A 58 -15.88 8.65 4.06
CA PRO A 58 -16.78 8.77 5.19
C PRO A 58 -16.38 7.80 6.30
N SER A 59 -16.62 8.18 7.56
CA SER A 59 -16.26 7.38 8.75
C SER A 59 -16.77 5.93 8.70
N ASP A 60 -17.96 5.72 8.14
CA ASP A 60 -18.56 4.38 8.02
C ASP A 60 -17.73 3.47 7.11
N ILE A 61 -17.19 4.01 6.01
CA ILE A 61 -16.27 3.28 5.11
C ILE A 61 -14.94 3.06 5.81
N SER A 62 -14.39 4.08 6.48
CA SER A 62 -13.12 3.97 7.20
C SER A 62 -13.14 2.86 8.25
N THR A 63 -14.24 2.69 8.98
CA THR A 63 -14.41 1.58 9.94
C THR A 63 -14.51 0.24 9.24
N GLU A 64 -15.20 0.15 8.10
CA GLU A 64 -15.29 -1.11 7.36
C GLU A 64 -13.93 -1.58 6.83
N ILE A 65 -13.04 -0.65 6.42
CA ILE A 65 -11.74 -0.98 5.80
C ILE A 65 -10.57 -0.99 6.79
N GLU A 66 -10.81 -0.74 8.08
CA GLU A 66 -9.78 -0.60 9.11
C GLU A 66 -8.85 -1.81 9.20
N SER A 67 -9.42 -3.03 9.11
CA SER A 67 -8.66 -4.27 9.12
C SER A 67 -7.72 -4.37 7.92
N GLU A 68 -8.19 -4.04 6.72
CA GLU A 68 -7.38 -4.06 5.50
C GLU A 68 -6.30 -2.96 5.50
N MET A 69 -6.60 -1.79 6.06
CA MET A 69 -5.58 -0.73 6.28
C MET A 69 -4.47 -1.21 7.22
N ALA A 70 -4.81 -1.87 8.32
CA ALA A 70 -3.83 -2.42 9.25
C ALA A 70 -2.92 -3.47 8.59
N GLN A 71 -3.46 -4.29 7.68
CA GLN A 71 -2.68 -5.25 6.90
C GLN A 71 -1.72 -4.56 5.94
N MET A 72 -2.17 -3.54 5.20
CA MET A 72 -1.32 -2.74 4.32
C MET A 72 -0.18 -2.08 5.10
N ILE A 73 -0.46 -1.45 6.24
CA ILE A 73 0.56 -0.85 7.11
C ILE A 73 1.59 -1.90 7.56
N THR A 74 1.12 -3.07 8.00
CA THR A 74 2.00 -4.17 8.41
C THR A 74 2.91 -4.64 7.27
N ALA A 75 2.39 -4.69 6.03
CA ALA A 75 3.18 -5.05 4.85
C ALA A 75 4.26 -4.00 4.56
N LEU A 76 3.91 -2.70 4.61
CA LEU A 76 4.85 -1.59 4.45
C LEU A 76 5.96 -1.60 5.51
N GLU A 77 5.61 -1.84 6.77
CA GLU A 77 6.58 -1.94 7.86
C GLU A 77 7.59 -3.07 7.63
N LYS A 78 7.12 -4.25 7.19
CA LYS A 78 8.01 -5.37 6.83
C LYS A 78 8.95 -5.00 5.69
N LEU A 79 8.43 -4.39 4.64
CA LEU A 79 9.23 -3.95 3.50
C LEU A 79 10.30 -2.95 3.93
N ALA A 80 9.93 -1.95 4.74
CA ALA A 80 10.84 -0.94 5.26
C ALA A 80 11.95 -1.56 6.14
N VAL A 81 11.64 -2.53 6.99
CA VAL A 81 12.63 -3.25 7.80
C VAL A 81 13.61 -4.03 6.92
N THR A 82 13.12 -4.72 5.89
CA THR A 82 13.97 -5.48 4.96
C THR A 82 14.89 -4.56 4.17
N LEU A 83 14.36 -3.47 3.62
CA LEU A 83 15.16 -2.43 2.95
C LEU A 83 16.23 -1.85 3.87
N LYS A 84 15.86 -1.49 5.09
CA LYS A 84 16.79 -0.97 6.10
C LYS A 84 17.90 -1.98 6.40
N SER A 85 17.55 -3.26 6.56
CA SER A 85 18.51 -4.33 6.83
C SER A 85 19.49 -4.56 5.67
N ILE A 86 19.06 -4.32 4.43
CA ILE A 86 19.94 -4.38 3.25
C ILE A 86 20.87 -3.16 3.22
N THR A 87 20.34 -1.96 3.51
CA THR A 87 21.15 -0.73 3.50
C THR A 87 22.12 -0.62 4.68
N GLU A 88 21.78 -1.21 5.84
CA GLU A 88 22.63 -1.20 7.05
C GLU A 88 23.50 -2.46 7.16
N GLY A 89 23.26 -3.48 6.34
CA GLY A 89 24.01 -4.75 6.31
C GLY A 89 25.31 -4.70 5.50
N ASP A 90 25.64 -3.56 4.90
CA ASP A 90 26.87 -3.34 4.12
C ASP A 90 28.01 -2.68 4.95
N ASP A 91 27.81 -2.52 6.27
CA ASP A 91 28.74 -1.84 7.20
C ASP A 91 29.49 -2.79 8.19
N GLU A 92 29.58 -4.11 7.93
CA GLU A 92 30.48 -5.04 8.66
C GLU A 92 31.46 -5.84 7.78
#